data_AF-A0A3L7SW82-F1
#
_entry.id   AF-A0A3L7SW82-F1
#
_cell.length_a   1.000
_cell.length_b   1.000
_cell.length_c   1.000
_cell.angle_alpha   90.00
_cell.angle_beta   90.00
_cell.angle_gamma   90.00
#
_symmetry.space_group_name_H-M   'P 1'
#
loop_
_entity.id
_entity.type
_entity.pdbx_description
1 polymer ?
#
loop_
_entity_poly.entity_id
_entity_poly.type
_entity_poly.pdbx_seq_one_letter_code
_entity_poly.pdbx_strand_id
1 'polypeptide(L)' 'MPVSYKGETFYVCCSGCKDAFVENPEKFIKEFKAKKAAGG' A
#
# COMPACT_ATOMS: atom_id res chain seq x y z
N MET A 1 -3.01 -9.78 -3.79
CA MET A 1 -1.57 -10.09 -3.65
C MET A 1 -1.01 -9.27 -2.50
N PRO A 2 -0.41 -9.89 -1.46
CA PRO A 2 0.24 -9.15 -0.39
C PRO A 2 1.59 -8.57 -0.89
N VAL A 3 1.86 -7.33 -0.53
CA VAL A 3 3.11 -6.61 -0.78
C VAL A 3 3.67 -6.18 0.56
N SER A 4 4.88 -6.62 0.88
CA SER A 4 5.55 -6.28 2.13
C SER A 4 6.46 -5.08 1.92
N TYR A 5 6.32 -4.03 2.73
CA TYR A 5 7.18 -2.85 2.67
C TYR A 5 7.39 -2.25 4.05
N LYS A 6 8.64 -1.98 4.43
CA LYS A 6 9.04 -1.45 5.75
C LYS A 6 8.42 -2.23 6.94
N GLY A 7 8.22 -3.54 6.79
CA GLY A 7 7.62 -4.39 7.83
C GLY A 7 6.09 -4.38 7.89
N GLU A 8 5.40 -3.64 7.00
CA GLU A 8 3.95 -3.66 6.86
C GLU A 8 3.52 -4.43 5.61
N THR A 9 2.41 -5.16 5.70
CA THR A 9 1.82 -5.91 4.57
C THR A 9 0.63 -5.15 4.00
N PHE A 10 0.73 -4.77 2.73
CA PHE A 10 -0.31 -4.09 1.96
C PHE A 10 -0.98 -5.08 1.01
N TYR A 11 -2.29 -5.02 0.89
CA TYR A 11 -3.03 -5.88 -0.03
C TYR A 11 -3.43 -5.10 -1.27
N VAL A 12 -2.94 -5.55 -2.43
CA VAL A 12 -3.30 -5.00 -3.73
C VAL A 12 -4.13 -6.02 -4.54
N CYS A 13 -5.04 -5.52 -5.37
CA CYS A 13 -5.97 -6.34 -6.14
C CYS A 13 -5.43 -6.82 -7.50
N CYS A 14 -4.44 -6.13 -8.07
CA CYS A 14 -3.88 -6.46 -9.39
C CYS A 14 -2.39 -6.12 -9.48
N SER A 15 -1.73 -6.62 -10.54
CA SER A 15 -0.34 -6.29 -10.88
C SER A 15 -0.14 -4.79 -11.07
N GLY A 16 -1.04 -4.10 -11.75
CA GLY A 16 -0.95 -2.64 -11.95
C GLY A 16 -0.90 -1.86 -10.63
N CYS A 17 -1.67 -2.26 -9.62
CA CYS A 17 -1.58 -1.66 -8.28
C CYS A 17 -0.26 -2.00 -7.58
N LYS A 18 0.32 -3.16 -7.83
CA LYS A 18 1.65 -3.52 -7.34
C LYS A 18 2.72 -2.65 -8.00
N ASP A 19 2.70 -2.49 -9.32
CA ASP A 19 3.68 -1.68 -10.06
C ASP A 19 3.61 -0.21 -9.61
N ALA A 20 2.41 0.36 -9.50
CA ALA A 20 2.22 1.71 -8.97
C ALA A 20 2.74 1.85 -7.52
N PHE A 21 2.55 0.82 -6.70
CA PHE A 21 3.10 0.77 -5.35
C PHE A 21 4.63 0.70 -5.35
N VAL A 22 5.25 -0.03 -6.27
CA VAL A 22 6.72 -0.12 -6.39
C VAL A 22 7.33 1.19 -6.90
N GLU A 23 6.64 1.87 -7.82
CA GLU A 23 7.09 3.15 -8.38
C GLU A 23 7.02 4.29 -7.35
N ASN A 24 5.98 4.31 -6.52
CA ASN A 24 5.78 5.37 -5.52
C ASN A 24 5.26 4.84 -4.16
N PRO A 25 6.01 3.98 -3.47
CA PRO A 25 5.53 3.29 -2.27
C PRO A 25 5.14 4.28 -1.17
N GLU A 26 5.89 5.37 -1.00
CA GLU A 26 5.64 6.35 0.07
C GLU A 26 4.29 7.05 -0.07
N LYS A 27 3.86 7.35 -1.30
CA LYS A 27 2.54 7.95 -1.58
C LYS A 27 1.43 6.97 -1.21
N PHE A 28 1.54 5.72 -1.64
CA PHE A 28 0.56 4.69 -1.34
C PHE A 28 0.49 4.37 0.16
N ILE A 29 1.63 4.30 0.85
CA ILE A 29 1.68 4.06 2.29
C ILE A 29 1.06 5.23 3.05
N LYS A 30 1.30 6.47 2.65
CA LYS A 30 0.68 7.65 3.28
C LYS A 30 -0.84 7.61 3.15
N GLU A 31 -1.36 7.32 1.96
CA GLU A 31 -2.80 7.15 1.73
C GLU A 31 -3.38 5.96 2.50
N PHE A 32 -2.67 4.83 2.53
CA PHE A 32 -3.11 3.63 3.23
C PHE A 32 -3.12 3.83 4.75
N LYS A 33 -2.11 4.52 5.31
CA LYS A 33 -2.08 4.91 6.73
C LYS A 33 -3.17 5.92 7.06
N ALA A 34 -3.41 6.91 6.19
CA ALA A 34 -4.50 7.86 6.37
C ALA A 34 -5.86 7.17 6.39
N LYS A 35 -6.11 6.21 5.49
CA LYS A 35 -7.34 5.41 5.48
C LYS A 35 -7.45 4.46 6.67
N LYS A 36 -6.35 3.82 7.09
CA LYS A 36 -6.33 2.92 8.25
C LYS A 36 -6.57 3.65 9.57
N ALA A 37 -6.11 4.90 9.69
CA ALA A 37 -6.35 5.74 10.88
C ALA A 37 -7.79 6.31 10.94
N ALA A 38 -8.51 6.34 9.82
CA ALA A 38 -9.87 6.89 9.73
C ALA A 38 -10.98 5.82 9.80
N GLY A 39 -10.64 4.53 9.97
CA GLY A 39 -11.60 3.43 9.86
C GLY A 39 -11.20 2.16 10.59
N GLY A 40 -10.70 2.29 11.81
CA GLY A 40 -10.48 1.19 12.75
C GLY A 40 -10.99 1.57 14.14
#